data_AF-A0A059EXD9-F1
#
_entry.id   AF-A0A059EXD9-F1
#
_cell.length_a   1.000
_cell.length_b   1.000
_cell.length_c   1.000
_cell.angle_alpha   90.00
_cell.angle_beta   90.00
_cell.angle_gamma   90.00
#
_symmetry.space_group_name_H-M   'P 1'
#
loop_
_entity.id
_entity.type
_entity.pdbx_description
1 polymer ?
#
loop_
_entity_poly.entity_id
_entity_poly.type
_entity_poly.pdbx_seq_one_letter_code
_entity_poly.pdbx_strand_id
1 'polypeptide(L)'
;MSIISPKWGGGIIFILILKVALMANRNTHFEAELDIRNKSIVDGIFFLRSRNLLKREVTCGYCSELMTEKILRNHVDGISWVCSNNSCNKRRTTCSIRKDSFFSFFRLSLADIWTLVIMWCEDIQIIEVQRRYGINRKTIGLVYNKLRELASNYFDLDPIRLGGPGIICQVDESLFCHKQKFGKGRT
;
A
#
# COMPACT_ATOMS: atom_id res chain seq x y z
N MET A 1 -13.83 8.41 23.40
CA MET A 1 -13.75 7.79 22.06
C MET A 1 -12.30 7.44 21.80
N SER A 2 -11.96 6.16 21.90
CA SER A 2 -10.59 5.67 21.82
C SER A 2 -10.14 5.69 20.36
N ILE A 3 -9.31 6.67 19.99
CA ILE A 3 -8.61 6.67 18.71
C ILE A 3 -7.60 5.52 18.77
N ILE A 4 -7.99 4.36 18.23
CA ILE A 4 -7.08 3.25 18.01
C ILE A 4 -6.09 3.73 16.97
N SER A 5 -4.92 4.19 17.43
CA SER A 5 -3.79 4.45 16.54
C SER A 5 -3.52 3.17 15.75
N PRO A 6 -3.42 3.23 14.41
CA PRO A 6 -3.07 2.05 13.66
C PRO A 6 -1.66 1.62 14.08
N LYS A 7 -1.52 0.43 14.68
CA LYS A 7 -0.25 -0.30 14.95
C LYS A 7 0.53 -0.70 13.67
N TRP A 8 0.58 0.19 12.70
CA TRP A 8 0.99 -0.04 11.31
C TRP A 8 2.05 0.97 10.84
N GLY A 9 2.59 1.76 11.79
CA GLY A 9 3.41 2.93 11.52
C GLY A 9 4.48 2.69 10.47
N GLY A 10 5.28 1.64 10.59
CA GLY A 10 6.43 1.41 9.69
C GLY A 10 6.08 1.24 8.21
N GLY A 11 5.06 0.43 7.88
CA GLY A 11 4.72 0.11 6.48
C GLY A 11 3.97 1.24 5.76
N ILE A 12 3.10 1.95 6.48
CA ILE A 12 2.37 3.11 5.92
C ILE A 12 3.34 4.27 5.70
N ILE A 13 4.23 4.53 6.68
CA ILE A 13 5.29 5.52 6.54
C ILE A 13 6.17 5.19 5.32
N PHE A 14 6.51 3.92 5.08
CA PHE A 14 7.26 3.54 3.89
C PHE A 14 6.54 3.90 2.58
N ILE A 15 5.23 3.63 2.46
CA ILE A 15 4.44 3.97 1.26
C ILE A 15 4.39 5.50 1.04
N LEU A 16 4.31 6.28 2.12
CA LEU A 16 4.25 7.73 2.06
C LEU A 16 5.62 8.36 1.75
N ILE A 17 6.68 7.86 2.37
CA ILE A 17 8.06 8.21 2.00
C ILE A 17 8.29 7.87 0.53
N LEU A 18 7.83 6.71 0.06
CA LEU A 18 7.94 6.32 -1.33
C LEU A 18 7.21 7.32 -2.24
N LYS A 19 5.98 7.74 -1.90
CA LYS A 19 5.24 8.75 -2.66
C LYS A 19 5.94 10.11 -2.67
N VAL A 20 6.42 10.59 -1.52
CA VAL A 20 7.12 11.88 -1.39
C VAL A 20 8.46 11.87 -2.14
N ALA A 21 9.25 10.81 -1.98
CA ALA A 21 10.52 10.64 -2.70
C ALA A 21 10.30 10.59 -4.22
N LEU A 22 9.21 9.94 -4.66
CA LEU A 22 8.79 9.90 -6.07
C LEU A 22 8.38 11.27 -6.61
N MET A 23 7.64 12.06 -5.83
CA MET A 23 7.30 13.44 -6.21
C MET A 23 8.54 14.33 -6.34
N ALA A 24 9.57 14.08 -5.52
CA ALA A 24 10.81 14.85 -5.54
C ALA A 24 11.80 14.43 -6.66
N ASN A 25 11.72 13.20 -7.16
CA ASN A 25 12.67 12.67 -8.14
C ASN A 25 11.95 11.89 -9.27
N ARG A 26 11.51 12.61 -10.30
CA ARG A 26 10.80 12.05 -11.48
C ARG A 26 11.62 11.07 -12.34
N ASN A 27 12.93 10.90 -12.09
CA ASN A 27 13.84 10.16 -12.97
C ASN A 27 14.24 8.75 -12.48
N THR A 28 13.75 8.27 -11.34
CA THR A 28 14.07 6.91 -10.88
C THR A 28 13.16 5.90 -11.58
N HIS A 29 13.72 5.13 -12.52
CA HIS A 29 13.06 3.99 -13.16
C HIS A 29 12.73 2.91 -12.10
N PHE A 30 11.44 2.64 -11.86
CA PHE A 30 10.96 1.68 -10.87
C PHE A 30 10.85 0.22 -11.39
N GLU A 31 11.48 -0.10 -12.53
CA GLU A 31 11.48 -1.45 -13.11
C GLU A 31 11.91 -2.52 -12.10
N ALA A 32 12.88 -2.20 -11.24
CA ALA A 32 13.36 -3.11 -10.18
C ALA A 32 12.32 -3.41 -9.08
N GLU A 33 11.38 -2.50 -8.83
CA GLU A 33 10.33 -2.66 -7.81
C GLU A 33 9.09 -3.37 -8.38
N LEU A 34 8.87 -3.26 -9.70
CA LEU A 34 7.84 -4.01 -10.42
C LEU A 34 8.20 -5.48 -10.66
N ASP A 35 9.48 -5.84 -10.51
CA ASP A 35 9.99 -7.20 -10.64
C ASP A 35 9.36 -8.21 -9.65
N ILE A 36 8.62 -7.75 -8.62
CA ILE A 36 7.88 -8.64 -7.71
C ILE A 36 6.95 -9.61 -8.46
N ARG A 37 6.46 -9.24 -9.66
CA ARG A 37 5.58 -10.09 -10.48
C ARG A 37 6.30 -11.30 -11.08
N ASN A 38 7.61 -11.19 -11.29
CA ASN A 38 8.43 -12.28 -11.85
C ASN A 38 9.01 -13.18 -10.76
N LYS A 39 8.95 -12.74 -9.50
CA LYS A 39 9.48 -13.48 -8.35
C LYS A 39 8.56 -14.60 -7.91
N SER A 40 9.14 -15.60 -7.24
CA SER A 40 8.35 -16.61 -6.55
C SER A 40 7.52 -15.96 -5.44
N ILE A 41 6.41 -16.59 -5.04
CA ILE A 41 5.55 -16.09 -3.97
C ILE A 41 6.34 -15.89 -2.66
N VAL A 42 7.27 -16.82 -2.36
CA VAL A 42 8.11 -16.78 -1.16
C VAL A 42 9.04 -15.57 -1.19
N ASP A 43 9.70 -15.33 -2.33
CA ASP A 43 10.60 -14.19 -2.50
C ASP A 43 9.84 -12.86 -2.47
N GLY A 44 8.63 -12.82 -3.02
CA GLY A 44 7.73 -11.68 -2.91
C GLY A 44 7.36 -11.35 -1.47
N ILE A 45 7.08 -12.37 -0.65
CA ILE A 45 6.81 -12.19 0.79
C ILE A 45 8.06 -11.67 1.52
N PHE A 46 9.23 -12.25 1.25
CA PHE A 46 10.48 -11.80 1.85
C PHE A 46 10.81 -10.34 1.49
N PHE A 47 10.60 -9.97 0.22
CA PHE A 47 10.74 -8.61 -0.26
C PHE A 47 9.80 -7.63 0.48
N LEU A 48 8.52 -7.98 0.64
CA LEU A 48 7.59 -7.11 1.37
C LEU A 48 7.93 -7.00 2.87
N ARG A 49 8.49 -8.05 3.47
CA ARG A 49 8.96 -8.05 4.87
C ARG A 49 10.24 -7.24 5.07
N SER A 50 11.14 -7.21 4.09
CA SER A 50 12.35 -6.38 4.18
C SER A 50 12.00 -4.89 4.21
N ARG A 51 10.88 -4.52 3.58
CA ARG A 51 10.29 -3.16 3.58
C ARG A 51 9.30 -2.90 4.72
N ASN A 52 9.17 -3.80 5.69
CA ASN A 52 8.22 -3.69 6.82
C ASN A 52 6.74 -3.55 6.40
N LEU A 53 6.39 -4.05 5.21
CA LEU A 53 5.03 -4.03 4.67
C LEU A 53 4.21 -5.25 5.12
N LEU A 54 4.88 -6.34 5.50
CA LEU A 54 4.31 -7.53 6.12
C LEU A 54 5.05 -7.84 7.42
N LYS A 55 4.35 -8.44 8.38
CA LYS A 55 4.95 -8.91 9.63
C LYS A 55 5.89 -10.10 9.36
N ARG A 56 7.04 -10.09 10.04
CA ARG A 56 8.01 -11.20 10.04
C ARG A 56 7.65 -12.28 11.04
N GLU A 57 6.90 -11.91 12.08
CA GLU A 57 6.56 -12.76 13.21
C GLU A 57 5.15 -12.43 13.67
N VAL A 58 4.38 -13.45 14.07
CA VAL A 58 3.02 -13.29 14.59
C VAL A 58 2.85 -14.22 15.78
N THR A 59 2.26 -13.70 16.85
CA THR A 59 1.86 -14.49 18.02
C THR A 59 0.41 -14.96 17.90
N CYS A 60 0.13 -16.13 18.49
CA CYS A 60 -1.20 -16.67 18.57
C CYS A 60 -2.08 -15.81 19.49
N GLY A 61 -3.30 -15.47 19.06
CA GLY A 61 -4.23 -14.67 19.88
C GLY A 61 -4.77 -15.38 21.12
N TYR A 62 -4.47 -16.66 21.32
CA TYR A 62 -4.99 -17.46 22.45
C TYR A 62 -3.90 -17.87 23.44
N CYS A 63 -2.75 -18.34 22.96
CA CYS A 63 -1.65 -18.77 23.83
C CYS A 63 -0.45 -17.82 23.82
N SER A 64 -0.50 -16.73 23.03
CA SER A 64 0.59 -15.75 22.89
C SER A 64 1.93 -16.28 22.35
N GLU A 65 2.04 -17.58 22.09
CA GLU A 65 3.23 -18.18 21.49
C GLU A 65 3.41 -17.79 20.02
N LEU A 66 4.66 -17.78 19.57
CA LEU A 66 5.01 -17.54 18.18
C LEU A 66 4.38 -18.60 17.26
N MET A 67 3.78 -18.14 16.17
CA MET A 67 3.19 -19.00 15.15
C MET A 67 4.25 -19.39 14.11
N THR A 68 4.08 -20.56 13.50
CA THR A 68 4.94 -21.07 12.41
C THR A 68 4.26 -20.91 11.06
N GLU A 69 5.02 -20.62 10.02
CA GLU A 69 4.49 -20.57 8.66
C GLU A 69 4.26 -21.98 8.11
N LYS A 70 3.12 -22.18 7.45
CA LYS A 70 2.85 -23.42 6.71
C LYS A 70 2.31 -23.10 5.34
N ILE A 71 2.67 -23.94 4.38
CA ILE A 71 2.13 -23.92 3.03
C ILE A 71 0.68 -24.42 3.09
N LEU A 72 -0.25 -23.60 2.62
CA LEU A 72 -1.66 -23.96 2.48
C LEU A 72 -2.00 -24.03 0.99
N ARG A 73 -2.31 -25.24 0.53
CA ARG A 73 -2.82 -25.48 -0.82
C ARG A 73 -4.16 -24.73 -0.96
N ASN A 74 -4.33 -23.97 -2.05
CA ASN A 74 -5.53 -23.18 -2.38
C ASN A 74 -5.72 -21.84 -1.64
N HIS A 75 -4.72 -21.35 -0.90
CA HIS A 75 -4.74 -19.98 -0.39
C HIS A 75 -4.13 -19.02 -1.41
N VAL A 76 -4.68 -17.80 -1.56
CA VAL A 76 -4.21 -16.78 -2.54
C VAL A 76 -2.71 -16.49 -2.39
N ASP A 77 -2.21 -16.54 -1.17
CA ASP A 77 -0.81 -16.31 -0.83
C ASP A 77 0.04 -17.58 -0.72
N GLY A 78 -0.57 -18.76 -0.86
CA GLY A 78 0.11 -20.06 -0.69
C GLY A 78 0.64 -20.38 0.71
N ILE A 79 0.74 -19.40 1.62
CA ILE A 79 1.30 -19.52 2.98
C ILE A 79 0.36 -18.89 4.00
N SER A 80 0.33 -19.43 5.22
CA SER A 80 -0.34 -18.82 6.38
C SER A 80 0.40 -19.14 7.68
N TRP A 81 0.19 -18.30 8.69
CA TRP A 81 0.65 -18.53 10.05
C TRP A 81 -0.22 -19.58 10.73
N VAL A 82 0.39 -20.56 11.40
CA VAL A 82 -0.29 -21.64 12.09
C VAL A 82 0.25 -21.78 13.51
N CYS A 83 -0.66 -21.86 14.48
CA CYS A 83 -0.28 -22.12 15.88
C CYS A 83 0.21 -23.57 16.01
N SER A 84 1.47 -23.73 16.38
CA SER A 84 2.16 -25.00 16.58
C SER A 84 2.20 -25.46 18.05
N ASN A 85 1.84 -24.59 19.00
CA ASN A 85 1.87 -24.89 20.44
C ASN A 85 0.86 -26.00 20.81
N ASN A 86 1.36 -27.10 21.38
CA ASN A 86 0.55 -28.23 21.81
C ASN A 86 -0.33 -27.94 23.04
N SER A 87 0.09 -27.00 23.89
CA SER A 87 -0.66 -26.57 25.08
C SER A 87 -1.76 -25.55 24.76
N CYS A 88 -1.91 -25.17 23.49
CA CYS A 88 -2.92 -24.21 23.07
C CYS A 88 -4.28 -24.90 22.84
N ASN A 89 -5.32 -24.42 23.52
CA ASN A 89 -6.71 -24.88 23.33
C ASN A 89 -7.22 -24.71 21.89
N LYS A 90 -6.59 -23.79 21.14
CA LYS A 90 -6.88 -23.52 19.73
C LYS A 90 -5.65 -23.87 18.87
N ARG A 91 -5.04 -25.03 19.13
CA ARG A 91 -3.93 -25.53 18.30
C ARG A 91 -4.33 -25.58 16.82
N ARG A 92 -3.37 -25.31 15.94
CA ARG A 92 -3.55 -25.24 14.48
C ARG A 92 -4.49 -24.12 14.00
N THR A 93 -4.84 -23.13 14.82
CA THR A 93 -5.47 -21.91 14.29
C THR A 93 -4.60 -21.31 13.21
N THR A 94 -5.23 -20.83 12.15
CA THR A 94 -4.57 -20.13 11.07
C THR A 94 -4.73 -18.62 11.21
N CYS A 95 -3.74 -17.88 10.73
CA CYS A 95 -3.79 -16.44 10.54
C CYS A 95 -3.18 -16.11 9.17
N SER A 96 -3.80 -15.20 8.43
CA SER A 96 -3.25 -14.77 7.13
C SER A 96 -1.87 -14.12 7.32
N ILE A 97 -0.96 -14.31 6.36
CA ILE A 97 0.31 -13.55 6.32
C ILE A 97 0.08 -12.04 6.19
N ARG A 98 -1.10 -11.65 5.71
CA ARG A 98 -1.54 -10.27 5.57
C ARG A 98 -2.11 -9.69 6.88
N LYS A 99 -2.13 -10.48 7.96
CA LYS A 99 -2.71 -10.04 9.23
C LYS A 99 -2.06 -8.75 9.67
N ASP A 100 -2.92 -7.78 9.95
CA ASP A 100 -2.53 -6.43 10.27
C ASP A 100 -1.51 -5.85 9.26
N SER A 101 -1.73 -6.09 7.96
CA SER A 101 -1.01 -5.43 6.85
C SER A 101 -1.96 -4.82 5.78
N PHE A 102 -1.48 -3.85 5.00
CA PHE A 102 -2.31 -3.09 4.04
C PHE A 102 -2.97 -4.03 3.01
N PHE A 103 -2.29 -5.14 2.75
CA PHE A 103 -2.72 -6.20 1.85
C PHE A 103 -3.99 -6.92 2.33
N SER A 104 -4.32 -6.86 3.63
CA SER A 104 -5.54 -7.49 4.17
C SER A 104 -6.85 -6.84 3.69
N PHE A 105 -6.79 -5.59 3.23
CA PHE A 105 -7.98 -4.87 2.73
C PHE A 105 -8.47 -5.37 1.36
N PHE A 106 -7.64 -6.12 0.62
CA PHE A 106 -7.93 -6.46 -0.79
C PHE A 106 -7.88 -7.96 -1.05
N ARG A 107 -8.81 -8.44 -1.88
CA ARG A 107 -8.84 -9.81 -2.41
C ARG A 107 -8.06 -9.91 -3.72
N LEU A 108 -6.81 -9.45 -3.71
CA LEU A 108 -5.87 -9.49 -4.84
C LEU A 108 -4.58 -10.21 -4.44
N SER A 109 -3.75 -10.63 -5.39
CA SER A 109 -2.42 -11.16 -5.07
C SER A 109 -1.53 -10.07 -4.44
N LEU A 110 -0.53 -10.45 -3.64
CA LEU A 110 0.42 -9.48 -3.07
C LEU A 110 1.13 -8.67 -4.16
N ALA A 111 1.51 -9.33 -5.26
CA ALA A 111 2.15 -8.70 -6.41
C ALA A 111 1.24 -7.69 -7.10
N ASP A 112 -0.05 -8.00 -7.29
CA ASP A 112 -1.01 -7.05 -7.86
C ASP A 112 -1.18 -5.84 -6.96
N ILE A 113 -1.36 -6.04 -5.65
CA ILE A 113 -1.52 -4.93 -4.70
C ILE A 113 -0.29 -4.04 -4.73
N TRP A 114 0.91 -4.63 -4.70
CA TRP A 114 2.17 -3.88 -4.77
C TRP A 114 2.32 -3.10 -6.07
N THR A 115 1.97 -3.72 -7.20
CA THR A 115 1.95 -3.05 -8.51
C THR A 115 1.03 -1.82 -8.46
N LEU A 116 -0.17 -1.95 -7.90
CA LEU A 116 -1.10 -0.84 -7.78
C LEU A 116 -0.58 0.28 -6.88
N VAL A 117 0.16 -0.05 -5.82
CA VAL A 117 0.84 0.95 -4.98
C VAL A 117 1.85 1.73 -5.81
N ILE A 118 2.72 1.06 -6.58
CA ILE A 118 3.72 1.72 -7.43
C ILE A 118 3.03 2.61 -8.47
N MET A 119 2.03 2.08 -9.19
CA MET A 119 1.30 2.84 -10.21
C MET A 119 0.60 4.07 -9.62
N TRP A 120 0.07 3.96 -8.39
CA TRP A 120 -0.49 5.11 -7.69
C TRP A 120 0.59 6.13 -7.33
N CYS A 121 1.77 5.67 -6.92
CA CYS A 121 2.88 6.55 -6.62
C CYS A 121 3.42 7.30 -7.85
N GLU A 122 3.38 6.68 -9.02
CA GLU A 122 3.72 7.28 -10.32
C GLU A 122 2.59 8.11 -10.95
N ASP A 123 1.45 8.27 -10.26
CA ASP A 123 0.27 9.00 -10.76
C ASP A 123 -0.28 8.46 -12.09
N ILE A 124 -0.13 7.15 -12.32
CA ILE A 124 -0.64 6.48 -13.52
C ILE A 124 -2.16 6.38 -13.45
N GLN A 125 -2.83 6.69 -14.57
CA GLN A 125 -4.29 6.65 -14.66
C GLN A 125 -4.83 5.21 -14.58
N ILE A 126 -5.99 5.04 -13.94
CA ILE A 126 -6.67 3.74 -13.77
C ILE A 126 -6.85 2.99 -15.10
N ILE A 127 -7.19 3.71 -16.17
CA ILE A 127 -7.40 3.14 -17.51
C ILE A 127 -6.11 2.51 -18.04
N GLU A 128 -4.98 3.19 -17.85
CA GLU A 128 -3.67 2.72 -18.28
C GLU A 128 -3.22 1.51 -17.45
N VAL A 129 -3.44 1.52 -16.14
CA VAL A 129 -3.13 0.38 -15.26
C VAL A 129 -3.95 -0.85 -15.65
N GLN A 130 -5.25 -0.69 -15.93
CA GLN A 130 -6.07 -1.80 -16.44
C GLN A 130 -5.50 -2.33 -17.76
N ARG A 131 -5.12 -1.44 -18.69
CA ARG A 131 -4.58 -1.84 -19.98
C ARG A 131 -3.29 -2.64 -19.84
N ARG A 132 -2.41 -2.25 -18.91
CA ARG A 132 -1.11 -2.92 -18.66
C ARG A 132 -1.24 -4.26 -17.93
N TYR A 133 -2.12 -4.35 -16.92
CA TYR A 133 -2.14 -5.50 -15.99
C TYR A 133 -3.46 -6.29 -15.98
N GLY A 134 -4.47 -5.88 -16.74
CA GLY A 134 -5.77 -6.56 -16.82
C GLY A 134 -6.62 -6.49 -15.54
N ILE A 135 -6.22 -5.70 -14.54
CA ILE A 135 -6.95 -5.59 -13.26
C ILE A 135 -8.23 -4.75 -13.46
N ASN A 136 -9.34 -5.18 -12.85
CA ASN A 136 -10.62 -4.47 -12.95
C ASN A 136 -10.52 -3.01 -12.45
N ARG A 137 -11.02 -2.05 -13.23
CA ARG A 137 -11.03 -0.60 -12.88
C ARG A 137 -11.60 -0.32 -11.50
N LYS A 138 -12.69 -1.00 -11.12
CA LYS A 138 -13.32 -0.82 -9.80
C LYS A 138 -12.35 -1.20 -8.69
N THR A 139 -11.63 -2.32 -8.85
CA THR A 139 -10.63 -2.77 -7.88
C THR A 139 -9.44 -1.83 -7.80
N ILE A 140 -8.93 -1.35 -8.94
CA ILE A 140 -7.85 -0.35 -8.97
C ILE A 140 -8.28 0.91 -8.21
N GLY A 141 -9.48 1.43 -8.51
CA GLY A 141 -10.04 2.59 -7.83
C GLY A 141 -10.17 2.41 -6.31
N LEU A 142 -10.60 1.23 -5.86
CA LEU A 142 -10.65 0.91 -4.42
C LEU A 142 -9.28 0.98 -3.76
N VAL A 143 -8.24 0.42 -4.39
CA VAL A 143 -6.87 0.49 -3.85
C VAL A 143 -6.37 1.92 -3.81
N TYR A 144 -6.57 2.69 -4.88
CA TYR A 144 -6.15 4.09 -4.97
C TYR A 144 -6.84 4.96 -3.93
N ASN A 145 -8.14 4.74 -3.72
CA ASN A 145 -8.89 5.46 -2.70
C ASN A 145 -8.38 5.14 -1.29
N LYS A 146 -8.05 3.88 -1.00
CA LYS A 146 -7.48 3.51 0.30
C LYS A 146 -6.10 4.12 0.51
N LEU A 147 -5.26 4.19 -0.52
CA LEU A 147 -3.96 4.87 -0.47
C LEU A 147 -4.13 6.36 -0.18
N ARG A 148 -5.11 7.01 -0.84
CA ARG A 148 -5.43 8.42 -0.59
C ARG A 148 -5.93 8.67 0.84
N GLU A 149 -6.80 7.80 1.36
CA GLU A 149 -7.27 7.87 2.74
C GLU A 149 -6.11 7.75 3.73
N LEU A 150 -5.19 6.81 3.50
CA LEU A 150 -3.99 6.65 4.34
C LEU A 150 -3.07 7.88 4.29
N ALA A 151 -2.87 8.46 3.10
CA ALA A 151 -2.08 9.67 2.95
C ALA A 151 -2.73 10.87 3.65
N SER A 152 -4.05 11.06 3.51
CA SER A 152 -4.79 12.10 4.21
C SER A 152 -4.62 11.97 5.72
N ASN A 153 -4.89 10.78 6.27
CA ASN A 153 -4.78 10.53 7.70
C ASN A 153 -3.36 10.79 8.24
N TYR A 154 -2.32 10.54 7.45
CA TYR A 154 -0.95 10.86 7.84
C TYR A 154 -0.72 12.37 7.92
N PHE A 155 -1.13 13.12 6.89
CA PHE A 155 -0.97 14.57 6.87
C PHE A 155 -1.86 15.28 7.90
N ASP A 156 -2.98 14.68 8.29
CA ASP A 156 -3.79 15.20 9.40
C ASP A 156 -3.07 15.07 10.75
N LEU A 157 -2.25 14.03 10.92
CA LEU A 157 -1.46 13.79 12.14
C LEU A 157 -0.12 14.52 12.15
N ASP A 158 0.51 14.65 10.98
CA ASP A 158 1.78 15.35 10.76
C ASP A 158 1.62 16.32 9.57
N PRO A 159 0.99 17.48 9.80
CA PRO A 159 0.72 18.43 8.74
C PRO A 159 2.03 18.97 8.18
N ILE A 160 2.15 18.91 6.84
CA ILE A 160 3.25 19.56 6.13
C ILE A 160 3.24 21.03 6.53
N ARG A 161 4.33 21.48 7.14
CA ARG A 161 4.51 22.89 7.46
C ARG A 161 4.91 23.62 6.19
N LEU A 162 3.96 24.32 5.60
CA LEU A 162 4.24 25.30 4.56
C LEU A 162 4.66 26.60 5.25
N GLY A 163 5.98 26.83 5.31
CA GLY A 163 6.56 28.06 5.88
C GLY A 163 7.08 27.92 7.32
N GLY A 164 7.34 29.08 7.93
CA GLY A 164 7.93 29.23 9.27
C GLY A 164 7.89 30.70 9.70
N PRO A 165 8.36 31.04 10.92
CA PRO A 165 8.35 32.41 11.41
C PRO A 165 9.04 33.36 10.41
N GLY A 166 8.31 34.39 9.95
CA GLY A 166 8.82 35.36 8.97
C GLY A 166 8.74 34.95 7.49
N ILE A 167 8.20 33.76 7.17
CA ILE A 167 7.96 33.32 5.79
C ILE A 167 6.50 33.60 5.42
N ILE A 168 6.27 34.36 4.35
CA ILE A 168 4.93 34.53 3.76
C ILE A 168 4.73 33.43 2.72
N CYS A 169 3.83 32.49 2.99
CA CYS A 169 3.44 31.47 2.01
C CYS A 169 2.23 31.97 1.21
N GLN A 170 2.45 32.29 -0.06
CA GLN A 170 1.38 32.60 -1.00
C GLN A 170 0.91 31.29 -1.66
N VAL A 171 -0.38 30.98 -1.51
CA VAL A 171 -1.03 29.86 -2.20
C VAL A 171 -1.91 30.46 -3.29
N ASP A 172 -1.47 30.35 -4.54
CA ASP A 172 -2.27 30.79 -5.68
C ASP A 172 -3.17 29.65 -6.17
N GLU A 173 -4.49 29.88 -6.13
CA GLU A 173 -5.44 29.01 -6.79
C GLU A 173 -5.39 29.27 -8.30
N SER A 174 -4.94 28.27 -9.06
CA SER A 174 -5.04 28.33 -10.53
C SER A 174 -6.49 28.08 -10.95
N LEU A 175 -7.16 29.14 -11.43
CA LEU A 175 -8.50 29.04 -12.01
C LEU A 175 -8.45 28.37 -13.39
N PHE A 176 -8.55 27.04 -13.43
CA PHE A 176 -8.72 26.31 -14.68
C PHE A 176 -10.18 26.40 -15.14
N CYS A 177 -10.52 27.46 -15.86
CA CYS A 177 -11.83 27.56 -16.51
C CYS A 177 -11.89 26.66 -17.76
N HIS A 178 -12.68 25.59 -17.70
CA HIS A 178 -12.95 24.69 -18.84
C HIS A 178 -13.74 25.35 -19.99
N LYS A 179 -14.27 26.55 -19.81
CA LYS A 179 -14.83 27.34 -20.91
C LYS A 179 -13.69 27.77 -21.82
N GLN A 180 -13.66 27.19 -23.02
CA GLN A 180 -12.83 27.66 -24.12
C GLN A 180 -13.11 29.16 -24.30
N LYS A 181 -12.07 30.01 -24.29
CA LYS A 181 -12.23 31.40 -24.71
C LYS A 181 -12.76 31.36 -26.15
N PHE A 182 -13.96 31.90 -26.36
CA PHE A 182 -14.65 31.86 -27.63
C PHE A 182 -13.70 32.19 -28.80
N GLY A 183 -13.67 31.35 -29.84
CA GLY A 183 -13.08 31.68 -31.13
C GLY A 183 -11.57 31.45 -31.33
N LYS A 184 -10.87 30.70 -30.48
CA LYS A 184 -9.48 30.29 -30.78
C LYS A 184 -9.35 28.79 -31.02
N GLY A 185 -8.87 28.43 -32.22
CA GLY A 185 -8.56 27.05 -32.63
C GLY A 185 -9.28 26.51 -33.87
N ARG A 186 -9.67 27.35 -34.85
CA ARG A 186 -9.93 26.87 -36.22
C ARG A 186 -8.70 27.15 -37.08
N THR A 187 -7.87 26.12 -37.24
CA THR A 187 -6.95 25.93 -38.36
C THR A 187 -6.85 24.44 -38.59
#